data_AF-A0A5C8CLU2-F1
#
_entry.id   AF-A0A5C8CLU2-F1
#
_cell.length_a   1.000
_cell.length_b   1.000
_cell.length_c   1.000
_cell.angle_alpha   90.00
_cell.angle_beta   90.00
_cell.angle_gamma   90.00
#
_symmetry.space_group_name_H-M   'P 1'
#
loop_
_entity.id
_entity.type
_entity.pdbx_description
1 polymer ?
#
loop_
_entity_poly.entity_id
_entity_poly.type
_entity_poly.pdbx_seq_one_letter_code
_entity_poly.pdbx_strand_id
1 'polypeptide(L)' 'MRLISVTAKKELVAALAKRYAAGKREEKSQILDQFVSISGMHRKHAMRLLRAGSGNLHRGISGISA' A
#
# COMPACT_ATOMS: atom_id res chain seq x y z
N MET A 1 2.78 -6.53 -23.74
CA MET A 1 3.62 -6.04 -22.62
C MET A 1 3.20 -4.61 -22.31
N ARG A 2 2.43 -4.39 -21.24
CA ARG A 2 1.84 -3.07 -20.95
C ARG A 2 2.90 -2.24 -20.22
N LEU A 3 3.45 -1.23 -20.89
CA LEU A 3 4.34 -0.24 -20.29
C LEU A 3 3.51 0.63 -19.35
N ILE A 4 3.34 0.18 -18.12
CA ILE A 4 2.76 1.02 -17.07
C ILE A 4 3.85 2.04 -16.74
N SER A 5 3.68 3.28 -17.21
CA SER A 5 4.60 4.37 -16.90
C SER A 5 4.85 4.42 -15.38
N VAL A 6 6.08 4.75 -14.97
CA VAL A 6 6.46 4.81 -13.55
C VAL A 6 5.47 5.65 -12.72
N THR A 7 4.88 6.68 -13.33
CA THR A 7 3.82 7.52 -12.78
C THR A 7 2.55 6.72 -12.46
N ALA A 8 2.03 5.94 -13.42
CA ALA A 8 0.85 5.10 -13.21
C ALA A 8 1.10 4.00 -12.17
N LYS A 9 2.33 3.49 -12.07
CA LYS A 9 2.73 2.58 -10.99
C LYS A 9 2.67 3.27 -9.61
N LYS A 10 3.11 4.52 -9.50
CA LYS A 10 3.04 5.30 -8.26
C LYS A 10 1.59 5.60 -7.84
N GLU A 11 0.73 5.97 -8.79
CA GLU A 11 -0.69 6.22 -8.52
C GLU A 11 -1.41 4.95 -8.06
N LEU A 12 -1.14 3.81 -8.71
CA LEU A 12 -1.66 2.51 -8.30
C LEU A 12 -1.21 2.15 -6.87
N VAL A 13 0.08 2.35 -6.56
CA VAL A 13 0.61 2.12 -5.21
C VAL A 13 -0.05 3.04 -4.18
N ALA A 14 -0.26 4.32 -4.49
CA ALA A 14 -0.89 5.28 -3.57
C ALA A 14 -2.36 4.92 -3.29
N ALA A 15 -3.13 4.55 -4.32
CA ALA A 15 -4.51 4.12 -4.17
C ALA A 15 -4.63 2.83 -3.35
N LEU A 16 -3.75 1.84 -3.62
CA LEU A 16 -3.70 0.59 -2.86
C LEU A 16 -3.21 0.82 -1.42
N ALA A 17 -2.26 1.72 -1.18
CA ALA A 17 -1.78 2.04 0.16
C ALA A 17 -2.89 2.67 1.02
N LYS A 18 -3.74 3.53 0.44
CA LYS A 18 -4.87 4.14 1.15
C LYS A 18 -5.92 3.09 1.55
N ARG A 19 -6.24 2.17 0.64
CA ARG A 19 -7.12 1.02 0.93
C ARG A 19 -6.50 0.05 1.93
N TYR A 20 -5.20 -0.23 1.80
CA TYR A 20 -4.46 -1.08 2.72
C TYR A 20 -4.41 -0.46 4.12
N ALA A 21 -4.30 0.87 4.25
CA ALA A 21 -4.31 1.54 5.55
C ALA A 21 -5.68 1.41 6.24
N ALA A 22 -6.77 1.62 5.50
CA ALA A 22 -8.14 1.60 6.02
C ALA A 22 -8.74 0.19 6.21
N GLY A 23 -8.19 -0.83 5.54
CA GLY A 23 -8.74 -2.18 5.54
C GLY A 23 -8.46 -2.99 6.81
N LYS A 24 -9.30 -4.00 7.05
CA LYS A 24 -9.11 -5.05 8.06
C LYS A 24 -8.00 -6.01 7.63
N ARG A 25 -7.61 -6.93 8.51
CA ARG A 25 -6.51 -7.89 8.27
C ARG A 25 -6.72 -8.74 7.00
N GLU A 26 -7.95 -9.16 6.75
CA GLU A 26 -8.31 -9.96 5.58
C GLU A 26 -8.19 -9.15 4.27
N GLU A 27 -8.77 -7.95 4.25
CA GLU A 27 -8.68 -7.02 3.11
C GLU A 27 -7.23 -6.64 2.81
N LYS A 28 -6.42 -6.40 3.86
CA LYS A 28 -4.98 -6.15 3.75
C LYS A 28 -4.25 -7.31 3.06
N SER A 29 -4.62 -8.56 3.37
CA SER A 29 -4.01 -9.72 2.72
C SER A 29 -4.37 -9.79 1.24
N GLN A 30 -5.64 -9.59 0.89
CA GLN A 30 -6.11 -9.62 -0.50
C GLN A 30 -5.47 -8.52 -1.35
N ILE A 31 -5.40 -7.29 -0.82
CA ILE A 31 -4.72 -6.16 -1.47
C ILE A 31 -3.25 -6.47 -1.71
N LEU A 32 -2.59 -7.10 -0.73
CA LEU A 32 -1.19 -7.48 -0.84
C LEU A 32 -0.96 -8.58 -1.88
N ASP A 33 -1.84 -9.59 -1.94
CA ASP A 33 -1.79 -10.67 -2.94
C ASP A 33 -1.97 -10.14 -4.36
N GLN A 34 -2.99 -9.30 -4.58
CA GLN A 34 -3.20 -8.65 -5.89
C GLN A 34 -2.01 -7.78 -6.29
N PHE A 35 -1.46 -7.00 -5.34
CA PHE A 35 -0.33 -6.13 -5.62
C PHE A 35 0.94 -6.91 -5.97
N VAL A 36 1.22 -8.02 -5.29
CA VAL A 36 2.32 -8.94 -5.62
C VAL A 36 2.11 -9.55 -7.01
N SER A 37 0.91 -10.02 -7.30
CA SER A 37 0.59 -10.64 -8.60
C SER A 37 0.75 -9.67 -9.77
N ILE A 38 0.41 -8.39 -9.60
CA ILE A 38 0.51 -7.37 -10.67
C ILE A 38 1.94 -6.82 -10.80
N SER A 39 2.65 -6.66 -9.69
CA SER A 39 3.98 -6.02 -9.67
C SER A 39 5.14 -6.99 -9.81
N GLY A 40 4.91 -8.30 -9.62
CA GLY A 40 5.95 -9.34 -9.58
C GLY A 40 6.91 -9.21 -8.39
N MET A 41 6.60 -8.36 -7.40
CA MET A 41 7.48 -8.12 -6.26
C MET A 41 7.26 -9.16 -5.17
N HIS A 42 8.30 -9.46 -4.39
CA HIS A 42 8.14 -10.27 -3.19
C HIS A 42 7.18 -9.63 -2.19
N ARG A 43 6.31 -10.46 -1.58
CA ARG A 43 5.31 -10.06 -0.58
C ARG A 43 5.88 -9.20 0.55
N LYS A 44 7.09 -9.51 1.03
CA LYS A 44 7.79 -8.71 2.05
C LYS A 44 8.08 -7.29 1.57
N HIS A 45 8.55 -7.14 0.33
CA HIS A 45 8.85 -5.83 -0.25
C HIS A 45 7.57 -5.02 -0.51
N ALA A 46 6.56 -5.68 -1.08
CA ALA A 46 5.24 -5.12 -1.30
C ALA A 46 4.58 -4.60 -0.01
N MET A 47 4.61 -5.40 1.06
CA MET A 47 4.07 -5.02 2.37
C MET A 47 4.78 -3.79 2.93
N ARG A 48 6.12 -3.74 2.80
CA ARG A 48 6.91 -2.60 3.27
C ARG A 48 6.55 -1.32 2.51
N LEU A 49 6.35 -1.38 1.19
CA LEU A 49 5.93 -0.25 0.37
C LEU A 49 4.54 0.27 0.78
N LEU A 50 3.56 -0.63 0.94
CA LEU A 50 2.19 -0.25 1.33
C LEU A 50 2.15 0.34 2.75
N ARG A 51 2.96 -0.19 3.68
CA ARG A 51 3.10 0.37 5.04
C ARG A 51 3.82 1.72 5.04
N ALA A 52 4.88 1.89 4.26
CA ALA A 52 5.62 3.15 4.17
C ALA A 52 4.79 4.27 3.51
N GLY A 53 4.00 3.93 2.49
CA GLY A 53 3.04 4.86 1.88
C GLY A 53 1.92 5.31 2.83
N SER A 54 1.56 4.47 3.80
CA SER A 54 0.62 4.82 4.88
C SER A 54 1.29 5.60 6.02
N GLY A 55 2.59 5.39 6.26
CA GLY A 55 3.34 5.97 7.37
C GLY A 55 3.65 7.47 7.21
N ASN A 56 3.56 8.02 6.00
CA ASN A 56 3.77 9.44 5.75
C ASN A 56 2.50 10.29 5.88
N LEU A 57 1.32 9.67 6.06
CA LEU A 57 0.04 10.36 6.25
C LEU A 57 -0.57 10.16 7.65
N HIS A 58 0.06 9.37 8.53
CA HIS A 58 -0.48 9.07 9.86
C HIS A 58 0.49 9.32 11.02
N ARG A 59 1.65 9.95 10.80
CA ARG A 59 2.52 10.43 11.89
C ARG A 59 2.13 11.86 12.31
N GLY A 60 0.87 12.08 12.70
CA GLY A 60 0.43 13.43 13.08
C GLY A 60 -0.93 13.62 13.75
N ILE A 61 -1.77 12.60 13.97
CA ILE A 61 -3.09 12.81 14.61
C ILE A 61 -3.62 11.54 15.27
N SER A 62 -2.93 11.03 16.29
CA SER A 62 -3.55 10.15 17.30
C SER A 62 -2.59 10.03 18.48
N GLY A 63 -2.74 10.90 19.49
CA GLY A 63 -1.93 10.81 20.70
C GLY A 63 -1.85 12.05 21.58
N ILE A 64 -2.89 12.90 21.65
CA ILE A 64 -3.13 13.75 22.83
C ILE A 64 -4.53 13.40 23.31
N SER A 65 -4.59 12.41 24.19
CA SER A 65 -5.74 12.09 25.05
C SER A 65 -5.16 11.47 26.30
N ALA A 66 -4.73 12.35 27.20
CA ALA A 66 -4.69 12.21 28.65
C ALA A 66 -4.54 13.63 29.20
#